data_AF-A0AA38PJD5-F1
#
_entry.id   AF-A0AA38PJD5-F1
#
_cell.length_a   1.000
_cell.length_b   1.000
_cell.length_c   1.000
_cell.angle_alpha   90.00
_cell.angle_beta   90.00
_cell.angle_gamma   90.00
#
_symmetry.space_group_name_H-M   'P 1'
#
loop_
_entity.id
_entity.type
_entity.pdbx_description
1 polymer ?
#
loop_
_entity_poly.entity_id
_entity_poly.type
_entity_poly.pdbx_seq_one_letter_code
_entity_poly.pdbx_strand_id
1 'polypeptide(L)'
;RKISFKIIHSTTILLPKWWEQVAGTQFEGQILPRDVATRWNSTFDMLAAFIRLKEPITEFLNRSSNGLAEYALDNEEWEAIEGLVSILKDATLFFSSSSPSVASIIPAMDIIDRSFASGIVNRQTLSAPVRHALLIGKRTLNKYYQLTDDSYIYRMAISTFLLHFLLLYDLLLPQYSILSSN
;
A
#
# COMPACT_ATOMS: atom_id res chain seq x y z
N ARG A 1 -9.63 -5.09 -9.44
CA ARG A 1 -10.58 -4.08 -9.97
C ARG A 1 -11.80 -4.70 -10.66
N LYS A 2 -11.65 -5.40 -11.80
CA LYS A 2 -12.77 -5.99 -12.56
C LYS A 2 -13.63 -6.98 -11.75
N ILE A 3 -12.99 -7.81 -10.92
CA ILE A 3 -13.66 -8.80 -10.05
C ILE A 3 -14.65 -8.11 -9.10
N SER A 4 -14.18 -7.16 -8.27
CA SER A 4 -15.03 -6.36 -7.36
C SER A 4 -16.21 -5.72 -8.10
N PHE A 5 -15.94 -5.08 -9.24
CA PHE A 5 -16.98 -4.45 -10.05
C PHE A 5 -18.04 -5.43 -10.52
N LYS A 6 -17.64 -6.58 -11.10
CA LYS A 6 -18.59 -7.60 -11.59
C LYS A 6 -19.45 -8.18 -10.48
N ILE A 7 -18.87 -8.44 -9.31
CA ILE A 7 -19.60 -8.98 -8.16
C ILE A 7 -20.62 -7.94 -7.66
N ILE A 8 -20.19 -6.71 -7.36
CA ILE A 8 -21.04 -5.67 -6.78
C ILE A 8 -22.20 -5.28 -7.71
N HIS A 9 -21.94 -5.20 -9.02
CA HIS A 9 -22.94 -4.75 -9.99
C HIS A 9 -23.84 -5.88 -10.54
N SER A 10 -23.59 -7.14 -10.17
CA SER A 10 -24.47 -8.27 -10.50
C SER A 10 -25.34 -8.63 -9.29
N THR A 11 -26.27 -7.73 -8.99
CA THR A 11 -27.10 -7.75 -7.77
C THR A 11 -27.99 -8.98 -7.65
N THR A 12 -28.32 -9.64 -8.75
CA THR A 12 -29.22 -10.80 -8.79
C THR A 12 -28.51 -12.14 -8.99
N ILE A 13 -27.25 -12.16 -9.45
CA ILE A 13 -26.56 -13.41 -9.80
C ILE A 13 -25.27 -13.57 -9.01
N LEU A 14 -24.27 -12.69 -9.18
CA LEU A 14 -22.97 -12.89 -8.55
C LEU A 14 -22.94 -12.40 -7.10
N LEU A 15 -23.63 -11.30 -6.79
CA LEU A 15 -23.65 -10.76 -5.45
C LEU A 15 -24.32 -11.72 -4.44
N PRO A 16 -25.49 -12.33 -4.73
CA PRO A 16 -26.08 -13.34 -3.83
C PRO A 16 -25.18 -14.56 -3.66
N LYS A 17 -24.61 -15.08 -4.75
CA LYS A 17 -23.65 -16.20 -4.70
C LYS A 17 -22.39 -15.87 -3.89
N TRP A 18 -21.93 -14.62 -3.93
CA TRP A 18 -20.81 -14.17 -3.11
C TRP A 18 -21.17 -14.23 -1.63
N TRP A 19 -22.36 -13.76 -1.26
CA TRP A 19 -22.84 -13.85 0.12
C TRP A 19 -22.96 -15.29 0.61
N GLU A 20 -23.46 -16.19 -0.23
CA GLU A 20 -23.46 -17.64 0.06
C GLU A 20 -22.05 -18.19 0.24
N GLN A 21 -21.08 -17.77 -0.58
CA GLN A 21 -19.68 -18.23 -0.50
C GLN A 21 -19.00 -17.83 0.81
N VAL A 22 -19.28 -16.63 1.34
CA VAL A 22 -18.66 -16.15 2.59
C VAL A 22 -19.50 -16.47 3.84
N ALA A 23 -20.74 -16.93 3.69
CA ALA A 23 -21.61 -17.29 4.80
C ALA A 23 -20.99 -18.42 5.65
N GLY A 24 -21.01 -18.27 6.97
CA GLY A 24 -20.43 -19.26 7.88
C GLY A 24 -18.90 -19.34 7.87
N THR A 25 -18.22 -18.43 7.16
CA THR A 25 -16.76 -18.26 7.22
C THR A 25 -16.40 -17.07 8.10
N GLN A 26 -15.12 -16.93 8.46
CA GLN A 26 -14.61 -15.73 9.15
C GLN A 26 -14.75 -14.42 8.33
N PHE A 27 -15.13 -14.52 7.05
CA PHE A 27 -15.33 -13.40 6.14
C PHE A 27 -16.81 -13.07 5.93
N GLU A 28 -17.71 -13.62 6.75
CA GLU A 28 -19.14 -13.32 6.68
C GLU A 28 -19.41 -11.81 6.73
N GLY A 29 -20.31 -11.34 5.86
CA GLY A 29 -20.62 -9.91 5.71
C GLY A 29 -19.52 -9.08 5.03
N GLN A 30 -18.38 -9.65 4.65
CA GLN A 30 -17.32 -8.95 3.94
C GLN A 30 -17.48 -9.05 2.42
N ILE A 31 -17.14 -7.96 1.74
CA ILE A 31 -17.08 -7.89 0.28
C ILE A 31 -15.81 -7.19 -0.17
N LEU A 32 -15.31 -7.56 -1.34
CA LEU A 32 -14.15 -6.92 -1.93
C LEU A 32 -14.43 -5.43 -2.22
N PRO A 33 -13.72 -4.50 -1.56
CA PRO A 33 -13.91 -3.06 -1.75
C PRO A 33 -13.73 -2.66 -3.20
N ARG A 34 -14.51 -1.67 -3.63
CA ARG A 34 -14.36 -1.08 -4.96
C ARG A 34 -13.20 -0.10 -4.96
N ASP A 35 -12.40 -0.16 -6.02
CA ASP A 35 -11.41 0.86 -6.33
C ASP A 35 -12.08 2.11 -6.92
N VAL A 36 -11.71 3.28 -6.39
CA VAL A 36 -12.34 4.58 -6.68
C VAL A 36 -11.25 5.58 -7.03
N ALA A 37 -11.19 5.99 -8.30
CA ALA A 37 -10.12 6.84 -8.82
C ALA A 37 -9.91 8.17 -8.06
N THR A 38 -10.96 8.72 -7.46
CA THR A 38 -10.89 9.97 -6.68
C THR A 38 -10.52 9.77 -5.22
N ARG A 39 -10.48 8.53 -4.72
CA ARG A 39 -10.12 8.20 -3.34
C ARG A 39 -8.72 7.61 -3.32
N TRP A 40 -7.78 8.42 -2.82
CA TRP A 40 -6.33 8.15 -2.76
C TRP A 40 -5.96 6.70 -2.39
N ASN A 41 -6.54 6.15 -1.32
CA ASN A 41 -6.16 4.82 -0.81
C ASN A 41 -6.98 3.65 -1.37
N SER A 42 -7.98 3.89 -2.21
CA SER A 42 -8.95 2.85 -2.57
C SER A 42 -8.34 1.67 -3.34
N THR A 43 -7.29 1.90 -4.13
CA THR A 43 -6.55 0.80 -4.80
C THR A 43 -5.83 -0.06 -3.77
N PHE A 44 -5.17 0.56 -2.78
CA PHE A 44 -4.49 -0.16 -1.71
C PHE A 44 -5.48 -0.95 -0.86
N ASP A 45 -6.57 -0.32 -0.41
CA ASP A 45 -7.61 -0.96 0.40
C ASP A 45 -8.21 -2.17 -0.32
N MET A 46 -8.46 -2.04 -1.64
CA MET A 46 -8.95 -3.12 -2.48
C MET A 46 -7.96 -4.27 -2.58
N LEU A 47 -6.66 -4.00 -2.82
CA LEU A 47 -5.65 -5.05 -2.89
C LEU A 47 -5.39 -5.72 -1.53
N ALA A 48 -5.38 -4.95 -0.43
CA ALA A 48 -5.23 -5.49 0.92
C ALA A 48 -6.38 -6.43 1.29
N ALA A 49 -7.63 -6.04 0.96
CA ALA A 49 -8.79 -6.91 1.12
C ALA A 49 -8.74 -8.12 0.17
N PHE A 50 -8.24 -7.94 -1.05
CA PHE A 50 -8.09 -9.01 -2.04
C PHE A 50 -7.15 -10.12 -1.54
N ILE A 51 -6.00 -9.74 -0.94
CA ILE A 51 -5.08 -10.69 -0.29
C ILE A 51 -5.77 -11.37 0.90
N ARG A 52 -6.46 -10.61 1.76
CA ARG A 52 -7.16 -11.17 2.93
C ARG A 52 -8.23 -12.20 2.54
N LEU A 53 -8.91 -11.97 1.42
CA LEU A 53 -9.99 -12.81 0.89
C LEU A 53 -9.50 -13.83 -0.16
N LYS A 54 -8.19 -14.15 -0.19
CA LYS A 54 -7.58 -15.02 -1.22
C LYS A 54 -8.31 -16.35 -1.40
N GLU A 55 -8.61 -17.06 -0.31
CA GLU A 55 -9.31 -18.34 -0.34
C GLU A 55 -10.72 -18.23 -0.94
N PRO A 56 -11.67 -17.45 -0.37
CA PRO A 56 -13.02 -17.36 -0.91
C PRO A 56 -13.04 -16.77 -2.32
N ILE A 57 -12.12 -15.86 -2.67
CA ILE A 57 -12.01 -15.33 -4.03
C ILE A 57 -11.57 -16.43 -5.00
N THR A 58 -10.54 -17.20 -4.67
CA THR A 58 -10.02 -18.25 -5.55
C THR A 58 -11.09 -19.30 -5.83
N GLU A 59 -11.79 -19.76 -4.79
CA GLU A 59 -12.92 -20.68 -4.95
C GLU A 59 -14.05 -20.07 -5.80
N PHE A 60 -14.40 -18.82 -5.53
CA PHE A 60 -15.47 -18.14 -6.25
C PHE A 60 -15.17 -17.97 -7.75
N LEU A 61 -13.91 -17.68 -8.10
CA LEU A 61 -13.47 -17.55 -9.49
C LEU A 61 -13.41 -18.90 -10.22
N ASN A 62 -13.03 -19.97 -9.51
CA ASN A 62 -12.91 -21.32 -10.07
C ASN A 62 -14.26 -22.02 -10.29
N ARG A 63 -15.34 -21.56 -9.65
CA ARG A 63 -16.70 -22.08 -9.92
C ARG A 63 -17.15 -21.67 -11.33
N SER A 64 -17.29 -22.67 -12.22
CA SER A 64 -17.72 -22.48 -13.61
C SER A 64 -19.06 -21.72 -13.74
N SER A 65 -19.98 -21.94 -12.81
CA SER A 65 -21.31 -21.29 -12.77
C SER A 65 -21.26 -19.77 -12.53
N ASN A 66 -20.10 -19.22 -12.17
CA ASN A 66 -19.91 -17.79 -11.97
C ASN A 66 -19.41 -17.07 -13.23
N GLY A 67 -18.88 -17.79 -14.22
CA GLY A 67 -18.37 -17.18 -15.47
C GLY A 67 -17.23 -16.19 -15.24
N LEU A 68 -16.42 -16.39 -14.19
CA LEU A 68 -15.29 -15.52 -13.82
C LEU A 68 -13.92 -16.20 -13.91
N ALA A 69 -13.85 -17.41 -14.48
CA ALA A 69 -12.60 -18.17 -14.59
C ALA A 69 -11.49 -17.42 -15.35
N GLU A 70 -11.85 -16.53 -16.28
CA GLU A 70 -10.90 -15.65 -17.00
C GLU A 70 -10.16 -14.66 -16.09
N TYR A 71 -10.63 -14.45 -14.85
CA TYR A 71 -10.00 -13.58 -13.85
C TYR A 71 -9.26 -14.35 -12.76
N ALA A 72 -9.18 -15.68 -12.86
CA ALA A 72 -8.39 -16.49 -11.94
C ALA A 72 -6.91 -16.08 -12.07
N LEU A 73 -6.28 -15.84 -10.93
CA LEU A 73 -4.88 -15.44 -10.87
C LEU A 73 -4.01 -16.66 -10.61
N ASP A 74 -2.84 -16.69 -11.23
CA ASP A 74 -1.83 -17.67 -10.91
C ASP A 74 -1.05 -17.30 -9.62
N ASN A 75 -0.19 -18.21 -9.16
CA ASN A 75 0.60 -17.98 -7.95
C ASN A 75 1.57 -16.80 -8.10
N GLU A 76 2.13 -16.59 -9.28
CA GLU A 76 3.08 -15.51 -9.54
C GLU A 76 2.40 -14.13 -9.48
N GLU A 77 1.15 -14.05 -9.96
CA GLU A 77 0.31 -12.87 -9.86
C GLU A 77 -0.13 -12.58 -8.42
N TRP A 78 -0.41 -13.62 -7.62
CA TRP A 78 -0.69 -13.46 -6.20
C TRP A 78 0.53 -12.94 -5.43
N GLU A 79 1.70 -13.56 -5.63
CA GLU A 79 2.96 -13.11 -5.04
C GLU A 79 3.31 -11.68 -5.45
N ALA A 80 3.03 -11.33 -6.72
CA ALA A 80 3.22 -9.99 -7.23
C ALA A 80 2.37 -8.95 -6.48
N ILE A 81 1.09 -9.25 -6.23
CA ILE A 81 0.19 -8.38 -5.49
C ILE A 81 0.65 -8.25 -4.03
N GLU A 82 1.02 -9.36 -3.39
CA GLU A 82 1.51 -9.39 -2.00
C GLU A 82 2.78 -8.54 -1.85
N GLY A 83 3.74 -8.68 -2.76
CA GLY A 83 4.97 -7.88 -2.78
C GLY A 83 4.68 -6.38 -2.94
N LEU A 84 3.77 -6.01 -3.86
CA LEU A 84 3.40 -4.61 -4.08
C LEU A 84 2.71 -3.99 -2.86
N VAL A 85 1.75 -4.70 -2.26
CA VAL A 85 1.03 -4.22 -1.07
C VAL A 85 1.99 -4.07 0.10
N SER A 86 2.89 -5.02 0.31
CA SER A 86 3.91 -4.97 1.37
C SER A 86 4.79 -3.71 1.25
N ILE A 87 5.31 -3.42 0.05
CA ILE A 87 6.17 -2.25 -0.22
C ILE A 87 5.48 -0.92 0.10
N LEU A 88 4.18 -0.80 -0.21
CA LEU A 88 3.44 0.46 -0.08
C LEU A 88 2.70 0.62 1.25
N LYS A 89 2.63 -0.45 2.07
CA LYS A 89 1.78 -0.53 3.26
C LYS A 89 2.06 0.61 4.24
N ASP A 90 3.30 0.75 4.67
CA ASP A 90 3.64 1.67 5.76
C ASP A 90 3.37 3.13 5.39
N ALA A 91 3.79 3.53 4.18
CA ALA A 91 3.52 4.87 3.67
C ALA A 91 2.02 5.14 3.50
N THR A 92 1.28 4.18 2.95
CA THR A 92 -0.15 4.33 2.71
C THR A 92 -0.92 4.47 4.02
N LEU A 93 -0.62 3.63 5.02
CA LEU A 93 -1.26 3.70 6.33
C LEU A 93 -0.91 4.99 7.06
N PHE A 94 0.34 5.42 7.00
CA PHE A 94 0.78 6.67 7.63
C PHE A 94 0.05 7.90 7.05
N PHE A 95 -0.03 8.04 5.72
CA PHE A 95 -0.76 9.15 5.09
C PHE A 95 -2.28 9.01 5.13
N SER A 96 -2.80 7.84 5.50
CA SER A 96 -4.22 7.62 5.81
C SER A 96 -4.58 8.00 7.25
N SER A 97 -3.60 8.25 8.11
CA SER A 97 -3.83 8.65 9.49
C SER A 97 -4.30 10.10 9.60
N SER A 98 -4.75 10.52 10.79
CA SER A 98 -5.26 11.87 11.03
C SER A 98 -4.20 12.96 11.02
N SER A 99 -2.91 12.62 11.06
CA SER A 99 -1.85 13.58 11.41
C SER A 99 -0.54 13.47 10.59
N PRO A 100 -0.55 13.23 9.26
CA PRO A 100 0.65 13.41 8.47
C PRO A 100 1.03 14.90 8.37
N SER A 101 2.30 15.23 8.54
CA SER A 101 2.81 16.60 8.39
C SER A 101 3.48 16.78 7.02
N VAL A 102 3.63 18.03 6.56
CA VAL A 102 4.35 18.29 5.31
C VAL A 102 5.81 17.84 5.40
N ALA A 103 6.42 17.92 6.58
CA ALA A 103 7.80 17.50 6.82
C ALA A 103 8.00 15.97 6.72
N SER A 104 6.94 15.15 6.89
CA SER A 104 7.06 13.70 6.79
C SER A 104 7.03 13.17 5.36
N ILE A 105 6.79 14.03 4.37
CA ILE A 105 6.72 13.63 2.95
C ILE A 105 8.07 13.15 2.43
N ILE A 106 9.17 13.89 2.66
CA ILE A 106 10.50 13.47 2.20
C ILE A 106 10.95 12.14 2.86
N PRO A 107 10.87 11.98 4.20
CA PRO A 107 11.20 10.71 4.83
C PRO A 107 10.38 9.53 4.30
N ALA A 108 9.09 9.73 4.02
CA ALA A 108 8.25 8.68 3.46
C ALA A 108 8.63 8.35 2.01
N MET A 109 8.94 9.36 1.20
CA MET A 109 9.47 9.15 -0.15
C MET A 109 10.80 8.38 -0.11
N ASP A 110 11.69 8.67 0.84
CA ASP A 110 12.98 7.98 0.99
C ASP A 110 12.80 6.50 1.35
N ILE A 111 11.82 6.19 2.21
CA ILE A 111 11.44 4.81 2.55
C ILE A 111 10.94 4.10 1.29
N ILE A 112 10.04 4.73 0.52
CA ILE A 112 9.52 4.15 -0.72
C ILE A 112 10.65 3.95 -1.74
N ASP A 113 11.57 4.90 -1.90
CA ASP A 113 12.68 4.81 -2.85
C ASP A 113 13.61 3.63 -2.53
N ARG A 114 13.95 3.47 -1.24
CA ARG A 114 14.75 2.33 -0.76
C ARG A 114 14.03 1.01 -0.99
N SER A 115 12.73 0.95 -0.68
CA SER A 115 11.92 -0.25 -0.90
C SER A 115 11.83 -0.60 -2.39
N PHE A 116 11.66 0.39 -3.27
CA PHE A 116 11.66 0.18 -4.72
C PHE A 116 13.02 -0.29 -5.22
N ALA A 117 14.11 0.34 -4.78
CA ALA A 117 15.46 -0.05 -5.18
C ALA A 117 15.77 -1.50 -4.75
N SER A 118 15.42 -1.87 -3.51
CA SER A 118 15.55 -3.23 -2.99
C SER A 118 14.73 -4.23 -3.82
N GLY A 119 13.45 -3.92 -4.09
CA GLY A 119 12.58 -4.76 -4.90
C GLY A 119 13.05 -4.93 -6.35
N ILE A 120 13.58 -3.89 -6.98
CA ILE A 120 14.09 -3.97 -8.36
C ILE A 120 15.28 -4.93 -8.46
N VAL A 121 16.16 -4.90 -7.45
CA VAL A 121 17.38 -5.72 -7.38
C VAL A 121 17.06 -7.17 -6.99
N ASN A 122 16.05 -7.38 -6.15
CA ASN A 122 15.67 -8.72 -5.69
C ASN A 122 14.91 -9.52 -6.78
N ARG A 123 15.69 -10.26 -7.59
CA ARG A 123 15.18 -11.09 -8.70
C ARG A 123 14.55 -12.40 -8.27
N GLN A 124 14.76 -12.84 -7.02
CA GLN A 124 14.25 -14.11 -6.52
C GLN A 124 12.86 -13.97 -5.89
N THR A 125 12.46 -12.77 -5.48
CA THR A 125 11.22 -12.54 -4.72
C THR A 125 10.17 -11.74 -5.48
N LEU A 126 10.53 -10.98 -6.53
CA LEU A 126 9.57 -10.19 -7.31
C LEU A 126 9.57 -10.55 -8.80
N SER A 127 8.37 -10.79 -9.33
CA SER A 127 8.15 -11.12 -10.74
C SER A 127 8.54 -9.96 -11.68
N ALA A 128 8.80 -10.28 -12.95
CA ALA A 128 9.22 -9.29 -13.95
C ALA A 128 8.21 -8.12 -14.13
N PRO A 129 6.89 -8.35 -14.16
CA PRO A 129 5.91 -7.26 -14.23
C PRO A 129 5.97 -6.31 -13.04
N VAL A 130 6.14 -6.83 -11.81
CA VAL A 130 6.25 -6.00 -10.60
C VAL A 130 7.51 -5.17 -10.65
N ARG A 131 8.65 -5.74 -11.02
CA ARG A 131 9.90 -4.99 -11.16
C ARG A 131 9.77 -3.87 -12.19
N HIS A 132 9.08 -4.11 -13.30
CA HIS A 132 8.78 -3.05 -14.26
C HIS A 132 7.89 -1.96 -13.67
N ALA A 133 6.86 -2.32 -12.91
CA ALA A 133 6.01 -1.37 -12.20
C ALA A 133 6.81 -0.53 -11.18
N LEU A 134 7.73 -1.15 -10.43
CA LEU A 134 8.63 -0.44 -9.50
C LEU A 134 9.55 0.55 -10.24
N LEU A 135 10.06 0.21 -11.42
CA LEU A 135 10.86 1.13 -12.24
C LEU A 135 10.04 2.35 -12.69
N ILE A 136 8.79 2.15 -13.10
CA ILE A 136 7.86 3.25 -13.43
C ILE A 136 7.56 4.09 -12.18
N GLY A 137 7.31 3.43 -11.04
CA GLY A 137 7.12 4.05 -9.75
C GLY A 137 8.30 4.94 -9.35
N LYS A 138 9.54 4.45 -9.51
CA LYS A 138 10.77 5.20 -9.20
C LYS A 138 10.92 6.45 -10.07
N ARG A 139 10.61 6.38 -11.37
CA ARG A 139 10.60 7.57 -12.25
C ARG A 139 9.58 8.60 -11.78
N THR A 140 8.40 8.14 -11.36
CA THR A 140 7.35 9.01 -10.83
C THR A 140 7.80 9.65 -9.53
N LEU A 141 8.41 8.88 -8.63
CA LEU A 141 8.95 9.37 -7.36
C LEU A 141 10.03 10.43 -7.59
N ASN A 142 10.97 10.20 -8.51
CA ASN A 142 12.01 11.16 -8.88
C ASN A 142 11.44 12.49 -9.37
N LYS A 143 10.37 12.45 -10.18
CA LYS A 143 9.67 13.68 -10.60
C LYS A 143 9.13 14.45 -9.39
N TYR A 144 8.52 13.77 -8.42
CA TYR A 144 7.99 14.43 -7.23
C TYR A 144 9.09 14.89 -6.27
N TYR A 145 10.26 14.23 -6.24
CA TYR A 145 11.42 14.74 -5.51
C TYR A 145 11.84 16.10 -6.04
N GLN A 146 11.97 16.25 -7.37
CA GLN A 146 12.31 17.53 -8.00
C GLN A 146 11.31 18.62 -7.63
N LEU A 147 10.01 18.33 -7.74
CA LEU A 147 8.95 19.29 -7.38
C LEU A 147 8.95 19.67 -5.90
N THR A 148 9.36 18.73 -5.04
CA THR A 148 9.48 18.97 -3.59
C THR A 148 10.68 19.86 -3.27
N ASP A 149 11.81 19.64 -3.94
CA ASP A 149 13.02 20.45 -3.81
C ASP A 149 12.83 21.88 -4.32
N ASP A 150 12.09 22.04 -5.42
CA ASP A 150 11.76 23.37 -5.98
C ASP A 150 10.77 24.16 -5.11
N SER A 151 10.08 23.51 -4.17
CA SER A 151 9.02 24.13 -3.37
C SER A 151 9.52 24.69 -2.04
N TYR A 152 9.31 26.00 -1.84
CA TYR A 152 9.69 26.68 -0.60
C TYR A 152 9.00 26.09 0.63
N ILE A 153 7.75 25.60 0.49
CA ILE A 153 6.96 25.05 1.60
C ILE A 153 7.65 23.82 2.18
N TYR A 154 8.06 22.89 1.31
CA TYR A 154 8.72 21.65 1.74
C TYR A 154 10.11 21.92 2.30
N ARG A 155 10.88 22.80 1.67
CA ARG A 155 12.21 23.20 2.17
C ARG A 155 12.14 23.84 3.56
N MET A 156 11.17 24.73 3.79
CA MET A 156 10.95 25.32 5.12
C MET A 156 10.50 24.27 6.13
N ALA A 157 9.53 23.43 5.78
CA ALA A 157 9.01 22.39 6.68
C ALA A 157 10.12 21.44 7.16
N ILE A 158 11.00 21.00 6.25
CA ILE A 158 12.13 20.13 6.57
C ILE A 158 13.17 20.85 7.42
N SER A 159 13.48 22.11 7.09
CA SER A 159 14.43 22.91 7.86
C SER A 159 13.94 23.10 9.30
N THR A 160 12.67 23.42 9.51
CA THR A 160 12.07 23.52 10.85
C THR A 160 12.06 22.18 11.58
N PHE A 161 11.73 21.10 10.90
CA PHE A 161 11.74 19.75 11.48
C PHE A 161 13.14 19.33 11.95
N LEU A 162 14.16 19.56 11.13
CA LEU A 162 15.55 19.27 11.47
C LEU A 162 16.05 20.12 12.64
N LEU A 163 15.74 21.43 12.66
CA LEU A 163 16.07 22.30 13.78
C LEU A 163 15.41 21.84 15.08
N HIS A 164 14.14 21.45 15.04
CA HIS A 164 13.44 20.93 16.20
C HIS A 164 14.06 19.63 16.72
N PHE A 165 14.43 18.71 15.81
CA PHE A 165 15.10 17.47 16.16
C PHE A 165 16.47 17.70 16.79
N LEU A 166 17.29 18.60 16.23
CA LEU A 166 18.61 18.95 16.77
C LEU A 166 18.49 19.60 18.15
N LEU A 167 17.57 20.55 18.33
CA LEU A 167 17.33 21.20 19.62
C LEU A 167 16.85 20.20 20.68
N LEU A 168 15.99 19.25 20.35
CA LEU A 168 15.57 18.19 21.27
C LEU A 168 16.74 17.26 21.63
N TYR A 169 17.58 16.90 20.67
CA TYR A 169 18.76 16.07 20.91
C TYR A 169 19.75 16.76 21.87
N ASP A 170 20.04 18.03 21.65
CA ASP A 170 20.90 18.84 22.52
C ASP A 170 20.31 19.05 23.92
N LEU A 171 18.98 19.04 24.06
CA LEU A 171 18.30 19.17 25.36
C LEU A 171 18.28 17.85 26.17
N LEU A 172 18.29 16.71 25.48
CA LEU A 172 18.20 15.38 26.09
C LEU A 172 19.57 14.79 26.46
N LEU A 173 20.62 15.09 25.68
CA LEU A 173 22.00 14.65 25.95
C LEU A 173 22.49 14.97 27.39
N PRO A 174 22.28 16.18 27.95
CA PRO A 174 22.73 16.51 29.30
C PRO A 174 22.07 15.68 30.40
N GLN A 175 20.81 15.28 30.22
CA GLN A 175 20.03 14.57 31.24
C GLN A 175 20.45 13.09 31.37
N TYR A 176 20.89 12.46 30.27
CA TYR A 176 21.38 11.08 30.28
C TYR A 176 22.80 10.94 30.86
N SER A 177 23.68 11.91 30.63
CA SER A 177 25.03 11.93 31.22
C SER A 177 25.05 12.09 32.74
N ILE A 178 24.02 12.70 33.34
CA ILE A 178 23.90 12.85 34.80
C ILE A 178 23.36 11.57 35.46
N LEU A 179 22.61 10.73 34.73
CA LEU A 179 22.04 9.48 35.24
C LEU A 179 22.96 8.26 35.10
N SER A 180 23.95 8.27 34.19
CA SER A 180 24.93 7.18 34.06
C SER A 180 26.18 7.36 34.94
N SER A 181 26.21 8.40 35.76
CA SER A 181 27.36 8.80 36.59
C SER A 181 27.16 8.56 38.09
N ASN A 182 26.12 7.82 38.48
CA ASN A 182 25.85 7.39 39.87
C ASN A 182 25.81 5.87 39.98
#